data_AF-A0A7S1W493-F1
#
_entry.id   AF-A0A7S1W493-F1
#
_cell.length_a   1.000
_cell.length_b   1.000
_cell.length_c   1.000
_cell.angle_alpha   90.00
_cell.angle_beta   90.00
_cell.angle_gamma   90.00
#
_symmetry.space_group_name_H-M   'P 1'
#
loop_
_entity.id
_entity.type
_entity.pdbx_description
1 polymer ?
#
loop_
_entity_poly.entity_id
_entity_poly.type
_entity_poly.pdbx_seq_one_letter_code
_entity_poly.pdbx_strand_id
1 'polypeptide(L)'
;GTAVDMWALGCVVAEVHGEQALFPGTSTVDMLGHLVLVLGKPLASDVVALEAPYASFSLDSLPLVPPYRPLDALFGRDSAELVDFLRLLLQWNPHKRFLADEAMRHPYVWQFCNPDDEPVFGQRVSLPLPDGELHPAAHYRDQIYADVIGFERNKRRVQRLRLWRLLEEADAEEEPLVDLEAPALPLQPQS
;
A
#
# COMPACT_ATOMS: atom_id res chain seq x y z
N GLY A 1 -1.93 -10.54 4.36
CA GLY A 1 -1.28 -9.67 3.37
C GLY A 1 -0.58 -8.55 4.07
N THR A 2 -1.34 -7.57 4.54
CA THR A 2 -0.86 -6.30 5.09
C THR A 2 0.39 -6.39 5.98
N ALA A 3 0.39 -7.17 7.07
CA ALA A 3 1.56 -7.22 7.95
C ALA A 3 2.85 -7.78 7.29
N VAL A 4 2.71 -8.67 6.30
CA VAL A 4 3.86 -9.19 5.52
C VAL A 4 4.41 -8.11 4.59
N ASP A 5 3.52 -7.36 3.94
CA ASP A 5 3.88 -6.25 3.06
C ASP A 5 4.59 -5.13 3.85
N MET A 6 4.13 -4.84 5.06
CA MET A 6 4.75 -3.82 5.93
C MET A 6 6.15 -4.24 6.41
N TRP A 7 6.41 -5.54 6.58
CA TRP A 7 7.77 -6.03 6.83
C TRP A 7 8.66 -5.86 5.60
N ALA A 8 8.16 -6.21 4.41
CA ALA A 8 8.88 -6.04 3.16
C ALA A 8 9.21 -4.56 2.91
N LEU A 9 8.27 -3.65 3.20
CA LEU A 9 8.50 -2.21 3.16
C LEU A 9 9.65 -1.80 4.08
N GLY A 10 9.69 -2.31 5.32
CA GLY A 10 10.80 -2.05 6.24
C GLY A 10 12.16 -2.48 5.68
N CYS A 11 12.24 -3.66 5.07
CA CYS A 11 13.45 -4.12 4.40
C CYS A 11 13.87 -3.20 3.25
N VAL A 12 12.92 -2.81 2.39
CA VAL A 12 13.19 -1.94 1.23
C VAL A 12 13.64 -0.55 1.68
N VAL A 13 12.96 0.05 2.67
CA VAL A 13 13.34 1.38 3.18
C VAL A 13 14.74 1.35 3.79
N ALA A 14 15.05 0.32 4.58
CA ALA A 14 16.37 0.12 5.14
C ALA A 14 17.45 -0.05 4.06
N GLU A 15 17.16 -0.81 3.01
CA GLU A 15 18.09 -1.04 1.89
C GLU A 15 18.31 0.21 1.05
N VAL A 16 17.25 0.97 0.75
CA VAL A 16 17.35 2.24 0.03
C VAL A 16 18.21 3.24 0.79
N HIS A 17 18.09 3.28 2.12
CA HIS A 17 18.89 4.18 2.94
C HIS A 17 20.33 3.70 3.17
N GLY A 18 20.52 2.39 3.37
CA GLY A 18 21.82 1.78 3.68
C GLY A 18 22.64 1.32 2.47
N GLU A 19 22.07 1.41 1.27
CA GLU A 19 22.62 0.91 -0.01
C GLU A 19 22.97 -0.59 -0.02
N GLN A 20 22.52 -1.34 0.98
CA GLN A 20 22.79 -2.76 1.16
C GLN A 20 21.57 -3.46 1.75
N ALA A 21 21.35 -4.71 1.35
CA ALA A 21 20.28 -5.54 1.90
C ALA A 21 20.40 -5.64 3.43
N LEU A 22 19.31 -5.33 4.14
CA LEU A 22 19.29 -5.35 5.61
C LEU A 22 19.54 -6.77 6.17
N PHE A 23 19.02 -7.79 5.48
CA PHE A 23 19.12 -9.20 5.90
C PHE A 23 19.66 -10.08 4.75
N PRO A 24 20.98 -10.16 4.56
CA PRO A 24 21.59 -10.91 3.45
C PRO A 24 21.71 -12.42 3.76
N GLY A 25 20.58 -13.08 4.05
CA GLY A 25 20.54 -14.49 4.41
C GLY A 25 20.64 -15.43 3.20
N THR A 26 21.47 -16.47 3.32
CA THR A 26 21.71 -17.49 2.28
C THR A 26 20.94 -18.80 2.52
N SER A 27 20.42 -19.00 3.73
CA SER A 27 19.53 -20.10 4.11
C SER A 27 18.49 -19.60 5.12
N THR A 28 17.45 -20.39 5.41
CA THR A 28 16.43 -20.02 6.41
C THR A 28 17.05 -19.79 7.80
N VAL A 29 17.97 -20.66 8.23
CA VAL A 29 18.62 -20.53 9.53
C VAL A 29 19.54 -19.30 9.58
N ASP A 30 20.27 -19.06 8.49
CA ASP A 30 21.16 -17.89 8.34
C ASP A 30 20.36 -16.57 8.34
N MET A 31 19.24 -16.54 7.61
CA MET A 31 18.29 -15.42 7.62
C MET A 31 17.79 -15.14 9.03
N LEU A 32 17.32 -16.16 9.77
CA LEU A 32 16.89 -15.99 11.15
C LEU A 32 18.02 -15.46 12.05
N GLY A 33 19.27 -15.89 11.81
CA GLY A 33 20.46 -15.35 12.46
C GLY A 33 20.58 -13.84 12.23
N HIS A 34 20.48 -13.39 10.99
CA HIS A 34 20.49 -11.95 10.66
C HIS A 34 19.35 -11.17 11.33
N LEU A 35 18.13 -11.73 11.35
CA LEU A 35 17.00 -11.09 12.03
C LEU A 35 17.28 -10.90 13.51
N VAL A 36 17.77 -11.94 14.18
CA VAL A 36 18.07 -11.90 15.62
C VAL A 36 19.24 -10.95 15.93
N LEU A 37 20.21 -10.81 15.03
CA LEU A 37 21.33 -9.87 15.21
C LEU A 37 20.88 -8.40 15.20
N VAL A 38 19.84 -8.07 14.41
CA VAL A 38 19.33 -6.71 14.24
C VAL A 38 18.20 -6.40 15.22
N LEU A 39 17.25 -7.32 15.37
CA LEU A 39 16.02 -7.13 16.15
C LEU A 39 16.09 -7.71 17.57
N GLY A 40 17.11 -8.52 17.85
CA GLY A 40 17.17 -9.34 19.07
C GLY A 40 16.29 -10.59 18.98
N LYS A 41 16.35 -11.43 20.02
CA LYS A 41 15.48 -12.62 20.13
C LYS A 41 14.02 -12.19 20.37
N PRO A 42 13.05 -12.81 19.68
CA PRO A 42 11.64 -12.55 19.93
C PRO A 42 11.24 -12.94 21.35
N LEU A 43 10.24 -12.25 21.90
CA LEU A 43 9.60 -12.66 23.14
C LEU A 43 8.75 -13.92 22.90
N ALA A 44 8.50 -14.71 23.94
CA ALA A 44 7.64 -15.89 23.84
C ALA A 44 6.24 -15.56 23.29
N SER A 45 5.68 -14.39 23.66
CA SER A 45 4.40 -13.92 23.13
C SER A 45 4.45 -13.57 21.64
N ASP A 46 5.59 -13.10 21.14
CA ASP A 46 5.76 -12.83 19.71
C ASP A 46 5.89 -14.14 18.92
N VAL A 47 6.58 -15.16 19.47
CA VAL A 47 6.68 -16.49 18.87
C VAL A 47 5.31 -17.16 18.74
N VAL A 48 4.45 -17.02 19.75
CA VAL A 48 3.06 -17.53 19.68
C VAL A 48 2.28 -16.84 18.58
N ALA A 49 2.41 -15.51 18.46
CA ALA A 49 1.71 -14.72 17.44
C ALA A 49 2.19 -14.96 16.00
N LEU A 50 3.36 -15.59 15.81
CA LEU A 50 3.82 -16.00 14.49
C LEU A 50 3.07 -17.22 13.94
N GLU A 51 2.32 -17.94 14.78
CA GLU A 51 1.57 -19.17 14.43
C GLU A 51 2.45 -20.23 13.72
N ALA A 52 3.75 -20.21 13.99
CA ALA A 52 4.75 -21.02 13.31
C ALA A 52 5.44 -21.98 14.30
N PRO A 53 4.87 -23.17 14.56
CA PRO A 53 5.38 -24.09 15.60
C PRO A 53 6.80 -24.59 15.32
N TYR A 54 7.24 -24.63 14.05
CA TYR A 54 8.61 -25.00 13.70
C TYR A 54 9.61 -23.86 13.88
N ALA A 55 9.16 -22.59 13.88
CA ALA A 55 10.03 -21.43 14.03
C ALA A 55 10.60 -21.33 15.45
N SER A 56 9.87 -21.78 16.48
CA SER A 56 10.35 -21.75 17.87
C SER A 56 11.61 -22.59 18.07
N PHE A 57 11.63 -23.82 17.56
CA PHE A 57 12.79 -24.71 17.66
C PHE A 57 14.04 -24.14 16.97
N SER A 58 13.85 -23.51 15.80
CA SER A 58 14.95 -22.85 15.09
C SER A 58 15.45 -21.61 15.82
N LEU A 59 14.57 -20.82 16.45
CA LEU A 59 14.97 -19.61 17.19
C LEU A 59 15.72 -19.91 18.50
N ASP A 60 15.33 -20.99 19.20
CA ASP A 60 15.98 -21.41 20.45
C ASP A 60 17.40 -21.92 20.22
N SER A 61 17.62 -22.61 19.10
CA SER A 61 18.91 -23.19 18.72
C SER A 61 19.90 -22.17 18.13
N LEU A 62 19.46 -20.94 17.80
CA LEU A 62 20.35 -19.92 17.26
C LEU A 62 21.31 -19.39 18.35
N PRO A 63 22.63 -19.47 18.12
CA PRO A 63 23.61 -18.93 19.04
C PRO A 63 23.57 -17.40 18.96
N LEU A 64 23.39 -16.76 20.11
CA LEU A 64 23.38 -15.31 20.22
C LEU A 64 24.83 -14.83 20.33
N VAL A 65 25.57 -14.91 19.22
CA VAL A 65 27.00 -14.55 19.22
C VAL A 65 27.14 -13.07 18.90
N PRO A 66 27.59 -12.22 19.85
CA PRO A 66 27.90 -10.83 19.57
C PRO A 66 29.00 -10.70 18.50
N PRO A 67 29.08 -9.57 17.78
CA PRO A 67 28.37 -8.32 18.06
C PRO A 67 26.96 -8.24 17.48
N TYR A 68 26.01 -7.74 18.29
CA TYR A 68 24.70 -7.31 17.82
C TYR A 68 24.85 -6.12 16.86
N ARG A 69 23.94 -6.01 15.90
CA ARG A 69 23.87 -4.89 14.96
C ARG A 69 22.48 -4.25 14.99
N PRO A 70 22.10 -3.60 16.09
CA PRO A 70 20.81 -2.92 16.17
C PRO A 70 20.73 -1.82 15.11
N LEU A 71 19.51 -1.46 14.73
CA LEU A 71 19.24 -0.44 13.71
C LEU A 71 19.98 0.89 13.99
N ASP A 72 20.11 1.30 15.25
CA ASP A 72 20.85 2.51 15.64
C ASP A 72 22.34 2.45 15.28
N ALA A 73 22.93 1.25 15.35
CA ALA A 73 24.34 1.03 15.01
C ALA A 73 24.56 0.96 13.49
N LEU A 74 23.51 0.58 12.74
CA LEU A 74 23.55 0.49 11.28
C LEU A 74 23.40 1.86 10.61
N PHE A 75 22.48 2.69 11.10
CA PHE A 75 22.12 3.96 10.44
C PHE A 75 22.62 5.21 11.17
N GLY A 76 23.20 5.08 12.37
CA GLY A 76 23.75 6.20 13.15
C GLY A 76 22.68 7.03 13.88
N ARG A 77 23.11 8.07 14.61
CA ARG A 77 22.21 8.92 15.40
C ARG A 77 21.46 9.97 14.58
N ASP A 78 21.99 10.36 13.44
CA ASP A 78 21.42 11.42 12.60
C ASP A 78 20.13 10.99 11.88
N SER A 79 19.81 9.69 11.92
CA SER A 79 18.66 9.06 11.28
C SER A 79 17.64 8.53 12.30
N ALA A 80 17.46 9.23 13.43
CA ALA A 80 16.58 8.79 14.52
C ALA A 80 15.13 8.50 14.08
N GLU A 81 14.56 9.34 13.20
CA GLU A 81 13.21 9.16 12.65
C GLU A 81 13.11 7.94 11.75
N LEU A 82 14.14 7.66 10.94
CA LEU A 82 14.21 6.44 10.13
C LEU A 82 14.28 5.21 11.02
N VAL A 83 15.15 5.22 12.03
CA VAL A 83 15.33 4.07 12.93
C VAL A 83 14.03 3.77 13.68
N ASP A 84 13.32 4.81 14.15
CA ASP A 84 12.00 4.65 14.78
C ASP A 84 10.98 4.04 13.81
N PHE A 85 10.91 4.58 12.58
CA PHE A 85 10.04 4.06 11.53
C PHE A 85 10.32 2.58 11.23
N LEU A 86 11.59 2.21 11.06
CA LEU A 86 12.02 0.83 10.79
C LEU A 86 11.68 -0.10 11.96
N ARG A 87 11.81 0.34 13.22
CA ARG A 87 11.42 -0.46 14.39
C ARG A 87 9.93 -0.76 14.41
N LEU A 88 9.09 0.17 13.95
CA LEU A 88 7.63 0.00 13.92
C LEU A 88 7.19 -0.90 12.76
N LEU A 89 7.96 -0.96 11.67
CA LEU A 89 7.73 -1.89 10.54
C LEU A 89 8.28 -3.30 10.82
N LEU A 90 9.48 -3.41 11.38
CA LEU A 90 10.23 -4.66 11.54
C LEU A 90 10.01 -5.29 12.92
N GLN A 91 8.76 -5.55 13.26
CA GLN A 91 8.39 -6.26 14.49
C GLN A 91 8.25 -7.76 14.25
N TRP A 92 8.71 -8.58 15.20
CA TRP A 92 8.51 -10.03 15.17
C TRP A 92 7.03 -10.38 15.10
N ASN A 93 6.23 -9.81 15.99
CA ASN A 93 4.79 -10.02 16.02
C ASN A 93 4.11 -9.24 14.87
N PRO A 94 3.40 -9.92 13.96
CA PRO A 94 2.76 -9.28 12.81
C PRO A 94 1.67 -8.28 13.21
N HIS A 95 1.03 -8.46 14.37
CA HIS A 95 -0.02 -7.57 14.86
C HIS A 95 0.51 -6.28 15.49
N LYS A 96 1.82 -6.22 15.79
CA LYS A 96 2.48 -5.01 16.34
C LYS A 96 3.12 -4.15 15.25
N ARG A 97 3.13 -4.62 14.00
CA ARG A 97 3.66 -3.85 12.88
C ARG A 97 2.70 -2.72 12.55
N PHE A 98 3.26 -1.59 12.13
CA PHE A 98 2.46 -0.49 11.58
C PHE A 98 1.54 -0.94 10.45
N LEU A 99 0.33 -0.41 10.46
CA LEU A 99 -0.54 -0.41 9.28
C LEU A 99 -0.03 0.62 8.27
N ALA A 100 -0.35 0.43 6.98
CA ALA A 100 0.04 1.37 5.93
C ALA A 100 -0.44 2.79 6.25
N ASP A 101 -1.68 2.90 6.70
CA ASP A 101 -2.34 4.15 7.09
C ASP A 101 -1.60 4.87 8.22
N GLU A 102 -1.05 4.12 9.18
CA GLU A 102 -0.28 4.66 10.30
C GLU A 102 1.12 5.07 9.85
N ALA A 103 1.75 4.23 9.01
CA ALA A 103 3.07 4.49 8.46
C ALA A 103 3.12 5.78 7.62
N MET A 104 2.07 6.08 6.86
CA MET A 104 1.98 7.33 6.07
C MET A 104 1.93 8.59 6.92
N ARG A 105 1.54 8.49 8.20
CA ARG A 105 1.47 9.63 9.14
C ARG A 105 2.73 9.76 10.00
N HIS A 106 3.74 8.94 9.76
CA HIS A 106 4.96 8.94 10.56
C HIS A 106 5.86 10.15 10.21
N PRO A 107 6.55 10.78 11.20
CA PRO A 107 7.44 11.93 10.95
C PRO A 107 8.42 11.74 9.79
N TYR A 108 9.00 10.55 9.66
CA TYR A 108 9.92 10.18 8.59
C TYR A 108 9.41 10.45 7.16
N VAL A 109 8.10 10.30 6.91
CA VAL A 109 7.47 10.53 5.60
C VAL A 109 6.50 11.71 5.58
N TRP A 110 6.35 12.41 6.71
CA TRP A 110 5.34 13.45 6.90
C TRP A 110 5.43 14.58 5.86
N GLN A 111 6.64 14.94 5.44
CA GLN A 111 6.87 15.97 4.43
C GLN A 111 6.27 15.64 3.04
N PHE A 112 5.91 14.38 2.80
CA PHE A 112 5.32 13.91 1.56
C PHE A 112 3.83 13.56 1.70
N CYS A 113 3.25 13.64 2.90
CA CYS A 113 1.86 13.26 3.13
C CYS A 113 0.92 14.31 2.50
N ASN A 114 -0.02 13.82 1.69
CA ASN A 114 -1.10 14.63 1.13
C ASN A 114 -2.41 13.84 1.18
N PRO A 115 -3.32 14.13 2.11
CA PRO A 115 -4.58 13.41 2.26
C PRO A 115 -5.45 13.39 1.00
N ASP A 116 -5.36 14.41 0.15
CA ASP A 116 -6.15 14.51 -1.08
C ASP A 116 -5.62 13.55 -2.19
N ASP A 117 -4.35 13.16 -2.14
CA ASP A 117 -3.69 12.26 -3.09
C ASP A 117 -3.52 10.82 -2.56
N GLU A 118 -4.14 10.50 -1.42
CA GLU A 118 -4.06 9.18 -0.75
C GLU A 118 -5.43 8.45 -0.76
N PRO A 119 -5.95 8.04 -1.94
CA PRO A 119 -7.27 7.43 -2.02
C PRO A 119 -7.30 6.01 -1.43
N VAL A 120 -8.33 5.73 -0.63
CA VAL A 120 -8.60 4.38 -0.11
C VAL A 120 -9.48 3.60 -1.08
N PHE A 121 -9.07 2.38 -1.41
CA PHE A 121 -9.92 1.47 -2.18
C PHE A 121 -11.01 0.88 -1.27
N GLY A 122 -12.23 1.42 -1.34
CA GLY A 122 -13.34 1.09 -0.44
C GLY A 122 -13.98 -0.29 -0.61
N GLN A 123 -13.47 -1.13 -1.51
CA GLN A 123 -13.99 -2.48 -1.74
C GLN A 123 -12.92 -3.53 -1.44
N ARG A 124 -13.34 -4.66 -0.86
CA ARG A 124 -12.42 -5.78 -0.70
C ARG A 124 -12.16 -6.41 -2.06
N VAL A 125 -10.90 -6.41 -2.49
CA VAL A 125 -10.48 -7.14 -3.69
C VAL A 125 -10.67 -8.63 -3.44
N SER A 126 -11.52 -9.27 -4.24
CA SER A 126 -11.70 -10.72 -4.27
C SER A 126 -10.97 -11.29 -5.48
N LEU A 127 -10.14 -12.29 -5.27
CA LEU A 127 -9.55 -13.05 -6.36
C LEU A 127 -10.66 -13.90 -7.02
N PRO A 128 -10.67 -14.02 -8.36
CA PRO A 128 -11.66 -14.81 -9.07
C PRO A 128 -11.51 -16.32 -8.83
N LEU A 129 -10.31 -16.75 -8.44
CA LEU A 129 -10.01 -18.13 -8.10
C LEU A 129 -9.43 -18.17 -6.68
N PRO A 130 -9.84 -19.12 -5.82
CA PRO A 130 -9.32 -19.25 -4.47
C PRO A 130 -7.91 -19.86 -4.47
N ASP A 131 -7.02 -19.32 -3.61
CA ASP A 131 -5.62 -19.76 -3.53
C ASP A 131 -5.44 -21.20 -3.03
N GLY A 132 -6.43 -21.74 -2.31
CA GLY A 132 -6.38 -23.07 -1.69
C GLY A 132 -6.72 -24.23 -2.62
N GLU A 133 -7.19 -23.95 -3.84
CA GLU A 133 -7.69 -24.98 -4.76
C GLU A 133 -6.84 -25.04 -6.03
N LEU A 134 -6.33 -26.23 -6.32
CA LEU A 134 -5.60 -26.50 -7.56
C LEU A 134 -6.60 -26.93 -8.64
N HIS A 135 -6.74 -26.11 -9.66
CA HIS A 135 -7.56 -26.42 -10.83
C HIS A 135 -6.70 -26.93 -12.00
N PRO A 136 -7.30 -27.62 -13.00
CA PRO A 136 -6.60 -27.93 -14.24
C PRO A 136 -6.20 -26.64 -14.98
N ALA A 137 -5.08 -26.68 -15.73
CA ALA A 137 -4.59 -25.53 -16.50
C ALA A 137 -5.64 -24.91 -17.44
N ALA A 138 -6.56 -25.73 -17.98
CA ALA A 138 -7.66 -25.26 -18.81
C ALA A 138 -8.57 -24.27 -18.07
N HIS A 139 -8.87 -24.52 -16.80
CA HIS A 139 -9.74 -23.68 -15.99
C HIS A 139 -9.14 -22.28 -15.77
N TYR A 140 -7.86 -22.18 -15.43
CA TYR A 140 -7.16 -20.90 -15.32
C TYR A 140 -7.17 -20.13 -16.63
N ARG A 141 -6.91 -20.82 -17.75
CA ARG A 141 -6.93 -20.21 -19.08
C ARG A 141 -8.31 -19.65 -19.43
N ASP A 142 -9.37 -20.42 -19.19
CA ASP A 142 -10.74 -20.00 -19.50
C ASP A 142 -11.14 -18.79 -18.63
N GLN A 143 -10.74 -18.78 -17.35
CA GLN A 143 -10.96 -17.63 -16.46
C GLN A 143 -10.22 -16.38 -16.92
N ILE A 144 -8.94 -16.49 -17.28
CA ILE A 144 -8.15 -15.36 -17.80
C ILE A 144 -8.82 -14.78 -19.06
N TYR A 145 -9.28 -15.64 -19.98
CA TYR A 145 -9.98 -15.15 -21.17
C TYR A 145 -11.30 -14.46 -20.83
N ALA A 146 -12.08 -15.00 -19.90
CA ALA A 146 -13.32 -14.38 -19.44
C ALA A 146 -13.05 -12.99 -18.83
N ASP A 147 -12.00 -12.86 -18.03
CA ASP A 147 -11.60 -11.60 -17.40
C ASP A 147 -11.15 -10.56 -18.43
N VAL A 148 -10.35 -10.95 -19.43
CA VAL A 148 -9.91 -10.05 -20.51
C VAL A 148 -11.11 -9.52 -21.32
N ILE A 149 -12.04 -10.40 -21.68
CA ILE A 149 -13.26 -10.01 -22.41
C ILE A 149 -14.13 -9.08 -21.53
N GLY A 150 -14.28 -9.40 -20.25
CA GLY A 150 -15.00 -8.58 -19.28
C GLY A 150 -14.37 -7.19 -19.11
N PHE A 151 -13.03 -7.14 -19.04
CA PHE A 151 -12.27 -5.89 -18.94
C PHE A 151 -12.46 -5.00 -20.16
N GLU A 152 -12.38 -5.57 -21.37
CA GLU A 152 -12.59 -4.82 -22.62
C GLU A 152 -14.02 -4.25 -22.69
N ARG A 153 -15.03 -5.03 -22.26
CA ARG A 153 -16.41 -4.55 -22.16
C ARG A 153 -16.56 -3.41 -21.16
N ASN A 154 -15.93 -3.53 -19.98
CA ASN A 154 -15.98 -2.51 -18.94
C ASN A 154 -15.23 -1.23 -19.34
N LYS A 155 -14.07 -1.36 -20.01
CA LYS A 155 -13.28 -0.25 -20.56
C LYS A 155 -14.11 0.57 -21.55
N ARG A 156 -14.79 -0.09 -22.49
CA ARG A 156 -15.71 0.56 -23.45
C ARG A 156 -16.87 1.26 -22.75
N ARG A 157 -17.43 0.65 -21.69
CA ARG A 157 -18.49 1.24 -20.87
C ARG A 157 -18.01 2.51 -20.16
N VAL A 158 -16.84 2.47 -19.51
CA VAL A 158 -16.27 3.63 -18.81
C VAL A 158 -15.90 4.74 -19.79
N GLN A 159 -15.28 4.42 -20.94
CA GLN A 159 -15.00 5.40 -21.99
C GLN A 159 -16.28 6.08 -22.48
N ARG A 160 -17.35 5.31 -22.69
CA ARG A 160 -18.65 5.86 -23.08
C ARG A 160 -19.23 6.77 -22.00
N LEU A 161 -19.20 6.37 -20.73
CA LEU A 161 -19.69 7.19 -19.61
C LEU A 161 -18.86 8.48 -19.43
N ARG A 162 -17.54 8.44 -19.64
CA ARG A 162 -16.69 9.64 -19.64
C ARG A 162 -17.06 10.59 -20.76
N LEU A 163 -17.29 10.08 -21.97
CA LEU A 163 -17.76 10.89 -23.10
C LEU A 163 -19.13 11.51 -22.81
N TRP A 164 -20.07 10.74 -22.25
CA TRP A 164 -21.38 11.28 -21.83
C TRP A 164 -21.24 12.40 -20.80
N ARG A 165 -20.38 12.23 -19.78
CA ARG A 165 -20.16 13.27 -18.76
C ARG A 165 -19.55 14.55 -19.33
N LEU A 166 -18.59 14.43 -20.25
CA LEU A 166 -18.00 15.59 -20.93
C LEU A 166 -19.03 16.33 -21.81
N LEU A 167 -19.96 15.59 -22.44
CA LEU A 167 -21.05 16.19 -23.19
C LEU A 167 -22.05 16.90 -22.28
N GLU A 168 -22.41 16.31 -21.14
CA GLU A 168 -23.25 16.97 -20.12
C GLU A 168 -22.60 18.25 -19.56
N GLU A 169 -21.28 18.22 -19.32
CA GLU A 169 -20.52 19.40 -18.87
C GLU A 169 -20.48 20.50 -19.95
N ALA A 170 -20.33 20.12 -21.23
CA ALA A 170 -20.37 21.07 -22.35
C ALA A 170 -21.78 21.67 -22.56
N ASP A 171 -22.84 20.85 -22.45
CA ASP A 171 -24.23 21.30 -22.57
C ASP A 171 -24.64 22.19 -21.38
N ALA A 172 -24.03 22.01 -20.20
CA ALA A 172 -24.24 22.86 -19.03
C ALA A 172 -23.52 24.23 -19.11
N GLU A 173 -22.44 24.32 -19.88
CA GLU A 173 -21.74 25.59 -20.17
C GLU A 173 -22.45 26.41 -21.28
N GLU A 174 -23.32 25.77 -22.07
CA GLU A 174 -24.14 26.42 -23.12
C GLU A 174 -25.54 26.86 -22.66
N GLU A 175 -25.74 27.26 -21.39
CA GLU A 175 -26.98 27.96 -21.03
C GLU A 175 -27.08 29.29 -21.83
N PRO A 176 -28.16 29.51 -22.59
CA PRO A 176 -28.24 30.64 -23.50
C PRO A 176 -28.34 31.96 -22.73
N LEU A 177 -27.59 32.98 -23.17
CA LEU A 177 -27.82 34.37 -22.81
C LEU A 177 -29.31 34.68 -23.03
N VAL A 178 -30.06 34.84 -21.93
CA VAL A 178 -31.41 35.38 -21.99
C VAL A 178 -31.28 36.82 -22.49
N ASP A 179 -31.73 37.07 -23.72
CA ASP A 179 -31.79 38.42 -24.30
C ASP A 179 -32.56 39.36 -23.36
N LEU A 180 -31.81 40.24 -22.69
CA LEU A 180 -32.34 41.37 -21.93
C LEU A 180 -32.82 42.43 -22.92
N GLU A 181 -34.02 42.28 -23.49
CA GLU A 181 -34.74 43.44 -24.01
C GLU A 181 -35.28 44.26 -22.83
N ALA A 182 -34.49 45.28 -22.47
CA ALA A 182 -34.82 46.27 -21.46
C ALA A 182 -35.96 47.22 -21.92
N PRO A 183 -36.79 47.73 -20.99
CA PRO A 183 -38.01 48.48 -21.30
C PRO A 183 -37.78 49.99 -21.42
N ALA A 184 -38.61 50.69 -22.23
CA ALA A 184 -39.08 52.09 -22.13
C ALA A 184 -39.31 52.69 -23.53
N LEU A 185 -40.26 53.56 -23.85
CA LEU A 185 -41.36 54.29 -23.18
C LEU A 185 -42.25 54.87 -24.33
N PRO A 186 -43.48 55.34 -24.06
CA PRO A 186 -44.44 55.73 -25.08
C PRO A 186 -44.19 57.15 -25.61
N LEU A 187 -44.36 57.35 -26.92
CA LEU A 187 -44.48 58.69 -27.51
C LEU A 187 -45.93 58.94 -27.90
N GLN A 188 -46.49 60.00 -27.29
CA GLN A 188 -47.83 60.53 -27.48
C GLN A 188 -48.00 61.24 -28.86
N PRO A 189 -49.26 61.54 -29.28
CA PRO A 189 -49.65 61.68 -30.68
C PRO A 189 -49.57 63.13 -31.17
N GLN A 190 -49.45 63.35 -32.49
CA GLN A 190 -49.90 64.59 -33.15
C GLN A 190 -50.43 64.37 -34.58
N SER A 191 -51.52 65.11 -34.82
CA SER A 191 -52.32 65.44 -36.04
C SER A 191 -52.91 64.30 -36.86
#